data_AF-A0A961GFF8-F1
#
_entry.id   AF-A0A961GFF8-F1
#
_cell.length_a   1.000
_cell.length_b   1.000
_cell.length_c   1.000
_cell.angle_alpha   90.00
_cell.angle_beta   90.00
_cell.angle_gamma   90.00
#
_symmetry.space_group_name_H-M   'P 1'
#
loop_
_entity.id
_entity.type
_entity.pdbx_description
1 polymer ?
#
loop_
_entity_poly.entity_id
_entity_poly.type
_entity_poly.pdbx_seq_one_letter_code
_entity_poly.pdbx_strand_id
1 'polypeptide(L)'
;EVRLAPMLTGATGFPARDVAAVEELLLRIAALKESQPDVDWIDVEVLAHETGCSVVGTRVRVRHPDPRPGVYARRLSSSPDGI
;
A
#
# COMPACT_ATOMS: atom_id res chain seq x y z
N GLU A 1 -3.07 12.02 -7.48
CA GLU A 1 -3.95 12.38 -8.61
C GLU A 1 -4.78 11.14 -8.99
N VAL A 2 -6.11 11.19 -8.85
CA VAL A 2 -6.99 10.03 -9.12
C VAL A 2 -7.30 9.99 -10.62
N ARG A 3 -6.76 9.02 -11.34
CA ARG A 3 -6.81 8.95 -12.82
C ARG A 3 -8.14 8.44 -13.43
N LEU A 4 -9.22 8.34 -12.66
CA LEU A 4 -10.51 7.76 -13.09
C LEU A 4 -11.70 8.75 -13.10
N ALA A 5 -11.44 10.05 -12.91
CA ALA A 5 -12.47 11.07 -12.68
C ALA A 5 -13.66 11.08 -13.67
N PRO A 6 -13.49 10.90 -14.99
CA PRO A 6 -14.64 10.97 -15.92
C PRO A 6 -15.59 9.77 -15.88
N MET A 7 -15.10 8.57 -15.50
CA MET A 7 -15.92 7.36 -15.42
C MET A 7 -16.71 7.28 -14.12
N LEU A 8 -16.25 7.98 -13.08
CA LEU A 8 -16.91 8.05 -11.77
C LEU A 8 -18.09 9.02 -11.76
N THR A 9 -18.09 10.03 -12.63
CA THR A 9 -19.09 11.12 -12.67
C THR A 9 -20.25 10.88 -13.65
N GLY A 10 -20.31 9.72 -14.31
CA GLY A 10 -21.43 9.34 -15.19
C GLY A 10 -21.39 9.97 -16.59
N ALA A 11 -20.28 10.59 -17.01
CA ALA A 11 -20.15 11.28 -18.30
C ALA A 11 -20.24 10.36 -19.54
N THR A 12 -20.42 9.05 -19.36
CA THR A 12 -20.38 8.02 -20.42
C THR A 12 -21.71 7.28 -20.63
N GLY A 13 -22.82 7.79 -20.06
CA GLY A 13 -24.14 7.14 -20.14
C GLY A 13 -24.37 6.02 -19.12
N PHE A 14 -23.39 5.77 -18.25
CA PHE A 14 -23.54 4.93 -17.06
C PHE A 14 -23.98 5.77 -15.86
N PRO A 15 -24.72 5.18 -14.90
CA PRO A 15 -25.08 5.88 -13.67
C PRO A 15 -23.82 6.34 -12.93
N ALA A 16 -23.93 7.50 -12.28
CA ALA A 16 -22.86 8.02 -11.43
C ALA A 16 -22.53 7.01 -10.33
N ARG A 17 -21.24 6.83 -10.05
CA ARG A 17 -20.77 5.93 -8.99
C ARG A 17 -20.66 6.70 -7.68
N ASP A 18 -20.71 5.97 -6.57
CA ASP A 18 -20.56 6.54 -5.24
C ASP A 18 -19.10 6.94 -5.00
N VAL A 19 -18.75 8.15 -5.46
CA VAL A 19 -17.41 8.72 -5.34
C VAL A 19 -17.03 8.91 -3.87
N ALA A 20 -18.00 9.30 -3.03
CA ALA A 20 -17.77 9.52 -1.61
C ALA A 20 -17.30 8.24 -0.90
N ALA A 21 -17.88 7.07 -1.26
CA ALA A 21 -17.42 5.79 -0.72
C ALA A 21 -15.98 5.45 -1.13
N VAL A 22 -15.56 5.81 -2.34
CA VAL A 22 -14.17 5.61 -2.80
C VAL A 22 -13.22 6.56 -2.06
N GLU A 23 -13.61 7.83 -1.88
CA GLU A 23 -12.84 8.80 -1.10
C GLU A 23 -12.67 8.36 0.35
N GLU A 24 -13.74 7.87 0.98
CA GLU A 24 -13.68 7.30 2.33
C GLU A 24 -12.72 6.11 2.40
N LEU A 25 -12.78 5.19 1.43
CA LEU A 25 -11.86 4.07 1.36
C LEU A 25 -10.39 4.53 1.24
N LEU A 26 -10.11 5.53 0.40
CA LEU A 26 -8.76 6.09 0.24
C LEU A 26 -8.25 6.72 1.55
N LEU A 27 -9.11 7.46 2.26
CA LEU A 27 -8.78 8.04 3.57
C LEU A 27 -8.48 6.95 4.61
N ARG A 28 -9.26 5.87 4.61
CA ARG A 28 -9.03 4.72 5.51
C ARG A 28 -7.72 3.98 5.19
N ILE A 29 -7.39 3.82 3.91
CA ILE A 29 -6.10 3.22 3.49
C ILE A 29 -4.93 4.12 3.89
N ALA A 30 -5.06 5.44 3.73
CA ALA A 30 -4.03 6.39 4.16
C ALA A 30 -3.81 6.32 5.68
N ALA A 31 -4.89 6.32 6.46
CA ALA A 31 -4.81 6.15 7.92
C ALA A 31 -4.20 4.79 8.32
N LEU A 32 -4.55 3.71 7.60
CA LEU A 32 -3.96 2.40 7.82
C LEU A 32 -2.44 2.43 7.59
N LYS A 33 -1.98 3.01 6.49
CA LYS A 33 -0.55 3.13 6.17
C LYS A 33 0.20 3.96 7.22
N GLU A 34 -0.37 5.06 7.69
CA GLU A 34 0.23 5.88 8.75
C GLU A 34 0.37 5.09 10.07
N SER A 35 -0.62 4.24 10.39
CA SER A 35 -0.59 3.43 11.62
C SER A 35 0.34 2.21 11.55
N GLN A 36 0.85 1.86 10.37
CA GLN A 36 1.61 0.62 10.13
C GLN A 36 2.96 0.94 9.47
N PRO A 37 3.99 1.33 10.24
CA PRO A 37 5.27 1.80 9.69
C PRO A 37 6.08 0.71 8.94
N ASP A 38 5.74 -0.56 9.17
CA ASP A 38 6.36 -1.69 8.45
C ASP A 38 5.73 -1.92 7.08
N VAL A 39 4.58 -1.31 6.77
CA VAL A 39 3.95 -1.40 5.46
C VAL A 39 4.62 -0.44 4.49
N ASP A 40 5.46 -0.99 3.63
CA ASP A 40 6.16 -0.26 2.58
C ASP A 40 5.17 0.21 1.49
N TRP A 41 4.29 -0.70 1.06
CA TRP A 41 3.41 -0.46 -0.08
C TRP A 41 2.08 -1.21 0.03
N ILE A 42 1.02 -0.58 -0.48
CA ILE A 42 -0.34 -1.12 -0.56
C ILE A 42 -0.86 -0.84 -1.99
N ASP A 43 -1.46 -1.85 -2.60
CA ASP A 43 -2.16 -1.78 -3.88
C ASP A 43 -3.50 -2.46 -3.76
N VAL A 44 -4.52 -1.78 -4.27
CA VAL A 44 -5.93 -2.15 -4.06
C VAL A 44 -6.66 -2.01 -5.37
N GLU A 45 -7.29 -3.10 -5.79
CA GLU A 45 -8.20 -3.16 -6.92
C GLU A 45 -9.62 -2.94 -6.38
N VAL A 46 -10.27 -1.86 -6.80
CA VAL A 46 -11.57 -1.40 -6.28
C VAL A 46 -12.62 -1.39 -7.38
N LEU A 47 -13.80 -1.91 -7.09
CA LEU A 47 -15.01 -1.71 -7.87
C LEU A 47 -15.90 -0.67 -7.19
N ALA A 48 -16.18 0.42 -7.91
CA ALA A 48 -17.12 1.44 -7.47
C ALA A 48 -18.54 1.09 -7.94
N HIS A 49 -19.50 1.11 -7.03
CA HIS A 49 -20.91 0.82 -7.30
C HIS A 49 -21.72 2.12 -7.34
N GLU A 50 -23.02 2.02 -7.64
CA GLU A 50 -23.93 3.17 -7.50
C GLU A 50 -24.15 3.54 -6.03
N THR A 51 -23.94 2.59 -5.12
CA THR A 51 -23.96 2.79 -3.67
C THR A 51 -22.81 1.99 -3.08
N GLY A 52 -21.83 2.69 -2.50
CA GLY A 52 -20.63 2.09 -1.93
C GLY A 52 -19.56 1.67 -2.95
N CYS A 53 -18.54 1.00 -2.43
CA CYS A 53 -17.47 0.38 -3.21
C CYS A 53 -17.03 -0.94 -2.56
N SER A 54 -16.37 -1.81 -3.33
CA SER A 54 -15.82 -3.07 -2.84
C SER A 54 -14.38 -3.26 -3.30
N VAL A 55 -13.53 -3.74 -2.41
CA VAL A 55 -12.18 -4.19 -2.73
C VAL A 55 -12.26 -5.61 -3.28
N VAL A 56 -11.76 -5.82 -4.50
CA VAL A 56 -11.75 -7.14 -5.16
C VAL A 56 -10.41 -7.83 -5.09
N GLY A 57 -9.35 -7.07 -4.87
CA GLY A 57 -7.99 -7.58 -4.73
C GLY A 57 -7.13 -6.58 -3.97
N THR A 58 -6.18 -7.11 -3.19
CA THR A 58 -5.22 -6.30 -2.45
C THR A 58 -3.87 -6.99 -2.45
N ARG A 59 -2.80 -6.22 -2.65
CA ARG A 59 -1.41 -6.64 -2.42
C ARG A 59 -0.76 -5.68 -1.44
N VAL A 60 -0.06 -6.22 -0.45
CA VAL A 60 0.67 -5.44 0.56
C VAL A 60 2.11 -5.92 0.60
N ARG A 61 3.05 -4.98 0.58
CA ARG A 61 4.46 -5.25 0.87
C ARG A 61 4.77 -4.77 2.27
N VAL A 62 5.21 -5.69 3.11
CA VAL A 62 5.70 -5.42 4.46
C VAL A 62 7.22 -5.52 4.44
N ARG A 63 7.90 -4.51 4.98
CA ARG A 63 9.34 -4.53 5.20
C ARG A 63 9.62 -5.37 6.43
N HIS A 64 10.47 -6.38 6.28
CA HIS A 64 11.08 -7.01 7.45
C HIS A 64 12.17 -6.08 7.98
N PRO A 65 12.20 -5.79 9.29
CA PRO A 65 13.35 -5.09 9.85
C PRO A 65 14.59 -5.94 9.59
N ASP A 66 15.64 -5.31 9.02
CA ASP A 66 16.93 -5.96 8.89
C ASP A 66 17.33 -6.49 10.28
N PRO A 67 17.79 -7.75 10.41
CA PRO A 67 18.36 -8.22 11.66
C PRO A 67 19.54 -7.29 11.95
N ARG A 68 19.33 -6.33 12.87
CA ARG A 68 20.38 -5.40 13.28
C ARG A 68 21.61 -6.25 13.56
N PRO A 69 22.76 -6.02 12.88
CA PRO A 69 23.98 -6.67 13.30
C PRO A 69 24.13 -6.30 14.77
N GLY A 70 24.09 -7.31 15.64
CA GLY A 70 24.06 -7.09 17.08
C GLY A 70 25.20 -6.13 17.43
N VAL A 71 25.01 -5.32 18.46
CA VAL A 71 26.04 -4.38 18.96
C VAL A 71 27.38 -5.11 19.26
N TYR A 72 27.33 -6.44 19.35
CA TYR A 72 28.45 -7.35 19.56
C TYR A 72 28.82 -8.22 18.34
N ALA A 73 28.39 -7.88 17.12
CA ALA A 73 28.76 -8.59 15.91
C ALA A 73 30.27 -8.41 15.65
N ARG A 74 31.07 -9.24 16.30
CA ARG A 74 32.52 -9.30 16.13
C ARG A 74 32.80 -9.74 14.69
N ARG A 75 33.28 -8.82 13.87
CA ARG A 75 33.92 -9.18 12.60
C ARG A 75 35.20 -9.92 12.92
N LEU A 76 35.21 -11.23 12.67
CA LEU A 76 36.46 -11.95 12.49
C LEU A 76 36.99 -11.51 11.13
N SER A 77 38.05 -10.69 11.12
CA SER A 77 38.88 -10.59 9.93
C SER A 77 39.45 -11.98 9.70
N SER A 78 38.97 -12.71 8.69
CA SER A 78 39.79 -13.73 8.09
C SER A 78 41.07 -13.02 7.67
N SER A 79 42.19 -13.41 8.28
CA SER A 79 43.50 -13.02 7.80
C SER A 79 43.78 -13.91 6.59
N PRO A 80 43.69 -13.43 5.33
CA PRO A 80 44.49 -14.06 4.32
C PRO A 80 45.92 -13.57 4.61
N ASP A 81 46.73 -14.47 5.14
CA ASP A 81 48.18 -14.53 4.99
C ASP A 81 48.78 -15.11 6.27
N GLY A 82 48.72 -16.45 6.33
CA GLY A 82 49.84 -17.18 6.86
C GLY A 82 50.87 -17.29 5.75
N ILE A 83 52.03 -16.67 5.96
CA ILE A 83 53.41 -17.13 5.70
C ILE A 83 54.33 -16.09 6.37
#